data_AF-A0A960MLJ2-F1
#
_entry.id   AF-A0A960MLJ2-F1
#
_cell.length_a   1.000
_cell.length_b   1.000
_cell.length_c   1.000
_cell.angle_alpha   90.00
_cell.angle_beta   90.00
_cell.angle_gamma   90.00
#
_symmetry.space_group_name_H-M   'P 1'
#
loop_
_entity.id
_entity.type
_entity.pdbx_description
1 polymer ?
#
loop_
_entity_poly.entity_id
_entity_poly.type
_entity_poly.pdbx_seq_one_letter_code
_entity_poly.pdbx_strand_id
1 'polypeptide(L)'
;FQLMGTVMETLLSEIDIRPDHIELDCFNISDVSGIFSMESLKISRDAGQQWEIRIPDLLITDFRPSLLKKVGKYPSPIKPLTIRHLRCSNIRGILGNKESFKGRGKLKFINTFKRDAHILDIPFEILGRLGLDMGLLVPVRGELEYILGDGKVYLTELKESYSEGKRSQFFLSPHQPSFIDLDGNLNVNIKMKQYVLLKVTEPFTLSIGGNFEKPKYSLR
;
A
#
# COMPACT_ATOMS: atom_id res chain seq x y z
N PHE A 1 -18.37 -13.16 4.51
CA PHE A 1 -17.81 -14.11 3.51
C PHE A 1 -16.28 -14.08 3.58
N GLN A 2 -15.57 -15.02 2.94
CA GLN A 2 -14.10 -15.03 2.91
C GLN A 2 -13.59 -14.51 1.56
N LEU A 3 -12.61 -13.62 1.59
CA LEU A 3 -11.92 -13.10 0.41
C LEU A 3 -10.43 -13.01 0.72
N MET A 4 -9.60 -13.70 -0.07
CA MET A 4 -8.13 -13.66 0.04
C MET A 4 -7.59 -13.88 1.48
N GLY A 5 -8.17 -14.84 2.20
CA GLY A 5 -7.77 -15.16 3.59
C GLY A 5 -8.25 -14.17 4.65
N THR A 6 -9.13 -13.23 4.28
CA THR A 6 -9.80 -12.28 5.19
C THR A 6 -11.29 -12.53 5.24
N VAL A 7 -11.92 -12.18 6.37
CA VAL A 7 -13.36 -12.22 6.57
C VAL A 7 -13.91 -10.82 6.37
N MET A 8 -14.84 -10.70 5.41
CA MET A 8 -15.50 -9.44 5.04
C MET A 8 -16.99 -9.50 5.38
N GLU A 9 -17.57 -8.37 5.74
CA GLU A 9 -18.96 -8.25 6.17
C GLU A 9 -19.95 -8.28 5.00
N THR A 10 -19.90 -7.28 4.12
CA THR A 10 -20.91 -7.10 3.05
C THR A 10 -20.27 -7.07 1.67
N LEU A 11 -20.87 -7.79 0.72
CA LEU A 11 -20.56 -7.71 -0.72
C LEU A 11 -21.86 -7.55 -1.48
N LEU A 12 -21.89 -6.57 -2.38
CA LEU A 12 -22.97 -6.33 -3.33
C LEU A 12 -22.36 -6.25 -4.73
N SER A 13 -22.94 -6.95 -5.70
CA SER A 13 -22.52 -6.92 -7.09
C SER A 13 -23.63 -7.52 -7.95
N GLU A 14 -23.80 -7.00 -9.15
CA GLU A 14 -24.48 -7.69 -10.23
C GLU A 14 -23.46 -8.61 -10.92
N ILE A 15 -23.89 -9.79 -11.35
CA ILE A 15 -23.00 -10.82 -11.90
C ILE A 15 -23.61 -11.38 -13.18
N ASP A 16 -22.88 -11.28 -14.28
CA ASP A 16 -23.14 -12.02 -15.52
C ASP A 16 -22.07 -13.11 -15.71
N ILE A 17 -22.49 -14.37 -15.88
CA ILE A 17 -21.60 -15.51 -16.05
C ILE A 17 -21.96 -16.24 -17.34
N ARG A 18 -20.97 -16.34 -18.23
CA ARG A 18 -21.00 -17.07 -19.49
C ARG A 18 -19.74 -17.96 -19.60
N PRO A 19 -19.73 -18.97 -20.49
CA PRO A 19 -18.60 -19.91 -20.59
C PRO A 19 -17.22 -19.27 -20.86
N ASP A 20 -17.22 -18.12 -21.52
CA ASP A 20 -16.06 -17.37 -21.99
C ASP A 20 -15.96 -15.96 -21.40
N HIS A 21 -16.89 -15.58 -20.51
CA HIS A 21 -17.02 -14.22 -19.99
C HIS A 21 -17.64 -14.21 -18.60
N ILE A 22 -17.05 -13.44 -17.69
CA ILE A 22 -17.58 -13.14 -16.36
C ILE A 22 -17.51 -11.64 -16.18
N GLU A 23 -18.61 -11.03 -15.76
CA GLU A 23 -18.67 -9.60 -15.50
C GLU A 23 -19.32 -9.35 -14.15
N LEU A 24 -18.68 -8.50 -13.36
CA LEU A 24 -19.19 -7.99 -12.11
C LEU A 24 -19.44 -6.50 -12.28
N ASP A 25 -20.69 -6.08 -12.15
CA ASP A 25 -21.07 -4.67 -12.23
C ASP A 25 -21.53 -4.17 -10.86
N CYS A 26 -21.33 -2.87 -10.62
CA CYS A 26 -21.71 -2.20 -9.37
C CYS A 26 -21.11 -2.89 -8.12
N PHE A 27 -19.89 -3.39 -8.21
CA PHE A 27 -19.25 -4.12 -7.13
C PHE A 27 -18.93 -3.19 -5.95
N ASN A 28 -19.40 -3.58 -4.77
CA ASN A 28 -19.15 -2.89 -3.53
C ASN A 28 -18.87 -3.89 -2.40
N ILE A 29 -17.76 -3.71 -1.70
CA ILE A 29 -17.51 -4.34 -0.40
C ILE A 29 -17.53 -3.27 0.67
N SER A 30 -18.31 -3.51 1.72
CA SER A 30 -18.35 -2.66 2.91
C SER A 30 -17.98 -3.50 4.13
N ASP A 31 -16.96 -3.04 4.85
CA ASP A 31 -16.43 -3.68 6.04
C ASP A 31 -15.93 -2.61 7.02
N VAL A 32 -15.78 -2.96 8.30
CA VAL A 32 -15.17 -2.08 9.31
C VAL A 32 -13.77 -1.61 8.92
N SER A 33 -13.05 -2.39 8.10
CA SER A 33 -11.74 -2.04 7.59
C SER A 33 -11.77 -1.02 6.45
N GLY A 34 -12.89 -0.77 5.78
CA GLY A 34 -13.01 0.20 4.69
C GLY A 34 -14.07 -0.16 3.66
N ILE A 35 -14.23 0.71 2.67
CA ILE A 35 -15.16 0.51 1.55
C ILE A 35 -14.35 0.34 0.27
N PHE A 36 -14.71 -0.67 -0.53
CA PHE A 36 -14.09 -0.99 -1.81
C PHE A 36 -15.18 -0.93 -2.87
N SER A 37 -15.00 -0.14 -3.91
CA SER A 37 -15.96 0.00 -4.99
C SER A 37 -15.28 -0.05 -6.36
N MET A 38 -15.93 -0.72 -7.30
CA MET A 38 -15.56 -0.67 -8.71
C MET A 38 -16.83 -0.72 -9.56
N GLU A 39 -16.84 0.03 -10.66
CA GLU A 39 -18.00 0.08 -11.56
C GLU A 39 -18.19 -1.24 -12.29
N SER A 40 -17.09 -1.81 -12.80
CA SER A 40 -17.10 -3.06 -13.56
C SER A 40 -15.78 -3.81 -13.41
N LEU A 41 -15.86 -5.13 -13.32
CA LEU A 41 -14.74 -6.06 -13.47
C LEU A 41 -15.10 -7.08 -14.53
N LYS A 42 -14.23 -7.22 -15.53
CA LYS A 42 -14.45 -8.12 -16.67
C LYS A 42 -13.37 -9.17 -16.69
N ILE A 43 -13.77 -10.43 -16.82
CA ILE A 43 -12.89 -11.57 -17.03
C ILE A 43 -13.37 -12.26 -18.30
N SER A 44 -12.55 -12.30 -19.34
CA SER A 44 -12.93 -12.86 -20.65
C SER A 44 -11.81 -13.71 -21.23
N ARG A 45 -12.15 -14.74 -22.00
CA ARG A 45 -11.13 -15.47 -22.77
C ARG A 45 -10.70 -14.66 -23.98
N ASP A 46 -9.40 -14.53 -24.16
CA ASP A 46 -8.81 -13.96 -25.37
C ASP A 46 -8.79 -14.98 -26.52
N ALA A 47 -8.34 -14.54 -27.70
CA ALA A 47 -8.20 -15.40 -28.88
C ALA A 47 -7.22 -16.58 -28.66
N GLY A 48 -6.30 -16.46 -27.70
CA GLY A 48 -5.36 -17.49 -27.28
C GLY A 48 -5.90 -18.44 -26.21
N GLN A 49 -7.20 -18.39 -25.89
CA GLN A 49 -7.85 -19.17 -24.83
C GLN A 49 -7.32 -18.86 -23.41
N GLN A 50 -6.67 -17.71 -23.22
CA GLN A 50 -6.21 -17.25 -21.92
C GLN A 50 -7.28 -16.35 -21.28
N TRP A 51 -7.49 -16.50 -19.99
CA TRP A 51 -8.41 -15.63 -19.26
C TRP A 51 -7.73 -14.30 -18.96
N GLU A 52 -8.22 -13.23 -19.57
CA GLU A 52 -7.80 -11.86 -19.28
C GLU A 52 -8.75 -11.24 -18.26
N ILE A 53 -8.19 -10.58 -17.23
CA ILE A 53 -8.93 -9.73 -16.30
C ILE A 53 -8.72 -8.26 -16.67
N ARG A 54 -9.79 -7.46 -16.55
CA ARG A 54 -9.77 -6.01 -16.74
C ARG A 54 -10.60 -5.33 -15.65
N ILE A 55 -9.96 -4.39 -14.94
CA ILE A 55 -10.59 -3.53 -13.92
C ILE A 55 -10.26 -2.08 -14.32
N PRO A 56 -11.24 -1.33 -14.88
CA PRO A 56 -11.01 0.04 -15.33
C PRO A 56 -10.64 0.97 -14.18
N ASP A 57 -11.36 0.87 -13.06
CA ASP A 57 -11.14 1.69 -11.88
C ASP A 57 -11.61 0.95 -10.61
N LEU A 58 -10.74 0.95 -9.60
CA LEU A 58 -11.01 0.46 -8.25
C LEU A 58 -10.75 1.60 -7.28
N LEU A 59 -11.76 1.95 -6.50
CA LEU A 59 -11.67 2.94 -5.44
C LEU A 59 -11.79 2.24 -4.09
N ILE A 60 -10.88 2.58 -3.18
CA ILE A 60 -10.90 2.14 -1.80
C ILE A 60 -10.87 3.40 -0.91
N THR A 61 -11.83 3.52 0.01
CA THR A 61 -11.94 4.67 0.91
C THR A 61 -11.85 4.27 2.37
N ASP A 62 -11.17 5.12 3.14
CA ASP A 62 -10.99 4.99 4.60
C ASP A 62 -10.48 3.63 5.06
N PHE A 63 -9.61 3.02 4.26
CA PHE A 63 -9.09 1.70 4.50
C PHE A 63 -8.06 1.67 5.65
N ARG A 64 -8.31 0.79 6.63
CA ARG A 64 -7.47 0.54 7.81
C ARG A 64 -7.01 -0.91 7.80
N PRO A 65 -5.80 -1.20 7.30
CA PRO A 65 -5.31 -2.58 7.18
C PRO A 65 -5.29 -3.37 8.49
N SER A 66 -5.12 -2.68 9.63
CA SER A 66 -5.11 -3.29 10.97
C SER A 66 -6.47 -3.83 11.42
N LEU A 67 -7.56 -3.41 10.78
CA LEU A 67 -8.91 -3.87 11.08
C LEU A 67 -9.34 -5.07 10.23
N LEU A 68 -8.51 -5.50 9.26
CA LEU A 68 -8.79 -6.70 8.48
C LEU A 68 -8.80 -7.94 9.37
N LYS A 69 -9.96 -8.61 9.42
CA LYS A 69 -10.15 -9.87 10.16
C LYS A 69 -9.53 -11.01 9.36
N LYS A 70 -8.40 -11.56 9.81
CA LYS A 70 -7.79 -12.75 9.18
C LYS A 70 -8.53 -14.02 9.61
N VAL A 71 -8.75 -14.93 8.67
CA VAL A 71 -9.42 -16.21 8.97
C VAL A 71 -8.64 -16.98 10.05
N GLY A 72 -9.34 -17.38 11.11
CA GLY A 72 -8.77 -18.16 12.21
C GLY A 72 -7.78 -17.39 13.11
N LYS A 73 -7.68 -16.06 13.03
CA LYS A 73 -6.80 -15.26 13.88
C LYS A 73 -7.59 -14.28 14.73
N TYR A 74 -7.12 -14.06 15.96
CA TYR A 74 -7.66 -13.02 16.82
C TYR A 74 -7.35 -11.62 16.26
N PRO A 75 -8.19 -10.62 16.55
CA PRO A 75 -7.93 -9.23 16.18
C PRO A 75 -6.58 -8.76 16.72
N SER A 76 -5.76 -8.17 15.85
CA SER A 76 -4.51 -7.53 16.24
C SER A 76 -4.75 -6.11 16.79
N PRO A 77 -3.82 -5.54 17.57
CA PRO A 77 -3.89 -4.14 17.97
C PRO A 77 -4.09 -3.20 16.77
N ILE A 78 -4.92 -2.19 16.97
CA ILE A 78 -5.22 -1.19 15.93
C ILE A 78 -3.95 -0.37 15.67
N LYS A 79 -3.42 -0.48 14.46
CA LYS A 79 -2.30 0.35 13.96
C LYS A 79 -2.82 1.69 13.40
N PRO A 80 -1.99 2.75 13.39
CA PRO A 80 -2.45 4.10 13.03
C PRO A 80 -2.70 4.37 11.56
N LEU A 81 -2.29 3.45 10.68
CA LEU A 81 -2.34 3.69 9.24
C LEU A 81 -3.80 3.73 8.79
N THR A 82 -4.19 4.84 8.20
CA THR A 82 -5.44 4.94 7.45
C THR A 82 -5.12 5.41 6.04
N ILE A 83 -5.54 4.63 5.05
CA ILE A 83 -5.51 4.97 3.64
C ILE A 83 -6.85 5.62 3.32
N ARG A 84 -6.88 6.95 3.24
CA ARG A 84 -8.12 7.73 3.03
C ARG A 84 -8.73 7.47 1.67
N HIS A 85 -7.87 7.46 0.66
CA HIS A 85 -8.25 7.18 -0.71
C HIS A 85 -7.14 6.35 -1.33
N LEU A 86 -7.47 5.21 -1.90
CA LEU A 86 -6.61 4.47 -2.80
C LEU A 86 -7.39 4.24 -4.08
N ARG A 87 -6.79 4.61 -5.20
CA ARG A 87 -7.37 4.41 -6.53
C ARG A 87 -6.40 3.59 -7.35
N CYS A 88 -6.87 2.48 -7.89
CA CYS A 88 -6.17 1.73 -8.92
C CYS A 88 -6.93 1.90 -10.22
N SER A 89 -6.23 2.19 -11.31
CA SER A 89 -6.86 2.39 -12.62
C SER A 89 -6.16 1.56 -13.68
N ASN A 90 -6.94 1.12 -14.65
CA ASN A 90 -6.50 0.34 -15.81
C ASN A 90 -5.74 -0.92 -15.41
N ILE A 91 -6.21 -1.65 -14.40
CA ILE A 91 -5.63 -2.96 -14.08
C ILE A 91 -6.04 -3.93 -15.17
N ARG A 92 -5.07 -4.59 -15.79
CA ARG A 92 -5.30 -5.68 -16.74
C ARG A 92 -4.22 -6.73 -16.62
N GLY A 93 -4.53 -7.98 -16.93
CA GLY A 93 -3.55 -9.06 -16.92
C GLY A 93 -4.18 -10.39 -17.31
N ILE A 94 -3.34 -11.41 -17.51
CA ILE A 94 -3.73 -12.78 -17.75
C ILE A 94 -3.76 -13.52 -16.42
N LEU A 95 -4.89 -14.14 -16.08
CA LEU A 95 -5.03 -14.97 -14.89
C LEU A 95 -4.01 -16.13 -14.93
N GLY A 96 -3.31 -16.33 -13.81
CA GLY A 96 -2.23 -17.31 -13.71
C GLY A 96 -0.85 -16.79 -14.14
N ASN A 97 -0.76 -15.63 -14.81
CA ASN A 97 0.51 -14.99 -15.16
C ASN A 97 0.67 -13.66 -14.41
N LYS A 98 1.33 -13.70 -13.25
CA LYS A 98 1.61 -12.53 -12.40
C LYS A 98 2.34 -11.40 -13.14
N GLU A 99 3.24 -11.71 -14.06
CA GLU A 99 4.07 -10.73 -14.77
C GLU A 99 3.27 -9.95 -15.83
N SER A 100 2.18 -10.53 -16.32
CA SER A 100 1.32 -9.88 -17.32
C SER A 100 0.50 -8.70 -16.77
N PHE A 101 0.38 -8.60 -15.44
CA PHE A 101 -0.44 -7.59 -14.80
C PHE A 101 0.16 -6.20 -14.97
N LYS A 102 -0.66 -5.26 -15.43
CA LYS A 102 -0.32 -3.86 -15.61
C LYS A 102 -1.39 -2.99 -14.99
N GLY A 103 -1.01 -1.81 -14.54
CA GLY A 103 -1.94 -0.82 -14.00
C GLY A 103 -1.21 0.35 -13.39
N ARG A 104 -1.96 1.30 -12.84
CA ARG A 104 -1.41 2.42 -12.08
C ARG A 104 -2.30 2.71 -10.90
N GLY A 105 -1.76 3.39 -9.90
CA GLY A 105 -2.59 3.86 -8.82
C GLY A 105 -1.95 4.96 -8.02
N LYS A 106 -2.77 5.49 -7.13
CA LYS A 106 -2.37 6.49 -6.15
C LYS A 106 -3.08 6.23 -4.84
N LEU A 107 -2.43 6.56 -3.74
CA LEU A 107 -3.05 6.51 -2.44
C LEU A 107 -2.69 7.73 -1.60
N LYS A 108 -3.64 8.17 -0.78
CA LYS A 108 -3.47 9.17 0.27
C LYS A 108 -3.54 8.48 1.60
N PHE A 109 -2.48 8.58 2.39
CA PHE A 109 -2.43 7.97 3.71
C PHE A 109 -2.28 9.02 4.80
N ILE A 110 -2.76 8.67 5.98
CA ILE A 110 -2.51 9.36 7.24
C ILE A 110 -2.13 8.35 8.32
N ASN A 111 -1.38 8.80 9.29
CA ASN A 111 -0.87 8.01 10.40
C ASN A 111 -1.30 8.75 11.69
N THR A 112 -2.39 8.28 12.32
CA THR A 112 -3.17 9.08 13.28
C THR A 112 -2.77 8.93 14.74
N PHE A 113 -1.88 7.99 15.12
CA PHE A 113 -1.53 7.81 16.53
C PHE A 113 -0.33 8.66 16.95
N LYS A 114 -0.54 9.38 18.05
CA LYS A 114 0.49 10.14 18.79
C LYS A 114 1.18 9.33 19.90
N ARG A 115 0.97 8.02 20.04
CA ARG A 115 1.61 7.20 21.09
C ARG A 115 1.96 5.76 20.68
N ASP A 116 3.18 5.38 21.06
CA ASP A 116 3.82 4.08 21.33
C ASP A 116 3.83 2.93 20.31
N ALA A 117 3.14 3.00 19.16
CA ALA A 117 3.29 1.98 18.11
C ALA A 117 3.22 2.59 16.69
N HIS A 118 4.31 2.50 15.93
CA HIS A 118 4.43 3.07 14.60
C HIS A 118 4.47 1.97 13.53
N ILE A 119 3.91 2.22 12.34
CA ILE A 119 4.00 1.27 11.20
C ILE A 119 5.45 1.07 10.74
N LEU A 120 6.29 2.06 11.02
CA LEU A 120 7.74 2.01 10.88
C LEU A 120 8.34 1.73 12.27
N ASP A 121 8.17 0.51 12.78
CA ASP A 121 8.91 0.00 13.94
C ASP A 121 10.38 -0.20 13.54
N ILE A 122 11.04 0.90 13.15
CA ILE A 122 12.49 0.96 13.03
C ILE A 122 13.00 0.60 14.42
N PRO A 123 13.86 -0.43 14.56
CA PRO A 123 14.32 -0.89 15.86
C PRO A 123 14.83 0.30 16.68
N PHE A 124 14.31 0.47 17.90
CA PHE A 124 14.74 1.51 18.85
C PHE A 124 16.27 1.55 19.01
N GLU A 125 16.95 0.41 18.77
CA GLU A 125 18.39 0.26 18.76
C GLU A 125 19.13 1.11 17.72
N ILE A 126 18.52 1.36 16.54
CA ILE A 126 19.10 2.22 15.49
C ILE A 126 18.94 3.69 15.89
N LEU A 127 17.83 4.03 16.55
CA LEU A 127 17.42 5.42 16.80
C LEU A 127 17.96 5.98 18.12
N GLY A 128 18.09 5.14 19.15
CA GLY A 128 18.74 5.48 20.41
C GLY A 128 20.21 5.86 20.25
N ARG A 129 20.90 5.34 19.22
CA ARG A 129 22.29 5.70 18.88
C ARG A 129 22.43 7.13 18.33
N LEU A 130 21.35 7.74 17.84
CA LEU A 130 21.37 9.04 17.16
C LEU A 130 20.76 10.17 17.99
N GLY A 131 20.08 9.86 19.11
CA GLY A 131 19.43 10.87 19.96
C GLY A 131 18.31 11.66 19.26
N LEU A 132 17.70 11.09 18.22
CA LEU A 132 16.69 11.75 17.40
C LEU A 132 15.27 11.57 17.97
N ASP A 133 14.46 12.64 17.88
CA ASP A 133 13.03 12.60 18.20
C ASP A 133 12.29 11.69 17.19
N MET A 134 11.65 10.63 17.70
CA MET A 134 10.87 9.65 16.92
C MET A 134 9.81 10.31 16.04
N GLY A 135 9.24 11.43 16.51
CA GLY A 135 8.25 12.21 15.77
C GLY A 135 8.81 12.85 14.49
N LEU A 136 10.13 12.85 14.29
CA LEU A 136 10.78 13.31 13.06
C LEU A 136 10.91 12.23 12.00
N LEU A 137 10.75 10.96 12.35
CA LEU A 137 11.11 9.82 11.50
C LEU A 137 9.90 9.10 10.91
N VAL A 138 8.71 9.54 11.28
CA VAL A 138 7.46 8.94 10.85
C VAL A 138 6.66 9.96 10.05
N PRO A 139 6.31 9.68 8.77
CA PRO A 139 5.39 10.52 8.04
C PRO A 139 3.99 10.39 8.65
N VAL A 140 3.39 11.53 9.01
CA VAL A 140 2.02 11.59 9.55
C VAL A 140 0.97 11.58 8.44
N ARG A 141 1.36 11.92 7.21
CA ARG A 141 0.53 11.87 6.01
C ARG A 141 1.40 11.81 4.76
N GLY A 142 0.78 11.55 3.62
CA GLY A 142 1.41 11.66 2.31
C GLY A 142 0.52 11.15 1.19
N GLU A 143 0.96 11.38 -0.03
CA GLU A 143 0.39 10.84 -1.26
C GLU A 143 1.46 10.00 -1.98
N LEU A 144 1.12 8.77 -2.34
CA LEU A 144 2.01 7.82 -2.98
C LEU A 144 1.43 7.43 -4.34
N GLU A 145 2.19 7.60 -5.40
CA GLU A 145 1.87 7.13 -6.74
C GLU A 145 2.66 5.86 -7.07
N TYR A 146 2.06 4.97 -7.84
CA TYR A 146 2.70 3.72 -8.25
C TYR A 146 2.23 3.21 -9.62
N ILE A 147 3.06 2.35 -10.20
CA ILE A 147 2.78 1.61 -11.44
C ILE A 147 2.90 0.11 -11.15
N LEU A 148 1.93 -0.66 -11.61
CA LEU A 148 1.97 -2.13 -11.61
C LEU A 148 2.50 -2.60 -12.98
N GLY A 149 3.51 -3.46 -12.96
CA GLY A 149 4.11 -4.05 -14.15
C GLY A 149 5.19 -5.06 -13.78
N ASP A 150 5.42 -6.05 -14.64
CA ASP A 150 6.52 -7.03 -14.49
C ASP A 150 6.52 -7.72 -13.12
N GLY A 151 5.33 -8.08 -12.63
CA GLY A 151 5.14 -8.74 -11.35
C GLY A 151 5.44 -7.87 -10.12
N LYS A 152 5.52 -6.54 -10.30
CA LYS A 152 5.88 -5.58 -9.25
C LYS A 152 5.00 -4.34 -9.25
N VAL A 153 4.80 -3.79 -8.07
CA VAL A 153 4.26 -2.45 -7.82
C VAL A 153 5.43 -1.51 -7.59
N TYR A 154 5.79 -0.74 -8.60
CA TYR A 154 6.83 0.28 -8.53
C TYR A 154 6.27 1.56 -7.93
N LEU A 155 6.82 1.98 -6.80
CA LEU A 155 6.52 3.26 -6.18
C LEU A 155 7.24 4.35 -6.97
N THR A 156 6.48 5.22 -7.62
CA THR A 156 7.03 6.23 -8.55
C THR A 156 7.20 7.57 -7.88
N GLU A 157 6.34 7.92 -6.92
CA GLU A 157 6.40 9.23 -6.29
C GLU A 157 5.81 9.23 -4.88
N LEU A 158 6.46 9.95 -3.96
CA LEU A 158 5.94 10.22 -2.61
C LEU A 158 5.88 11.74 -2.41
N LYS A 159 4.66 12.29 -2.43
CA LYS A 159 4.34 13.71 -2.30
C LYS A 159 3.76 14.03 -0.94
N GLU A 160 3.88 15.30 -0.57
CA GLU A 160 3.23 15.87 0.62
C GLU A 160 3.45 15.04 1.90
N SER A 161 4.60 14.34 1.96
CA SER A 161 4.90 13.42 3.03
C SER A 161 5.80 14.09 4.05
N TYR A 162 5.23 14.36 5.21
CA TYR A 162 5.88 15.13 6.26
C TYR A 162 5.67 14.49 7.62
N SER A 163 6.60 14.76 8.53
CA SER A 163 6.46 14.43 9.94
C SER A 163 5.54 15.42 10.65
N GLU A 164 5.26 15.17 11.94
CA GLU A 164 4.48 16.12 12.74
C GLU A 164 5.19 17.48 12.83
N GLY A 165 4.42 18.55 12.61
CA GLY A 165 4.95 19.92 12.56
C GLY A 165 5.81 20.22 11.33
N LYS A 166 5.81 19.36 10.30
CA LYS A 166 6.62 19.49 9.07
C LYS A 166 8.14 19.58 9.34
N ARG A 167 8.59 18.99 10.45
CA ARG A 167 9.99 19.02 10.87
C ARG A 167 10.89 18.12 10.00
N SER A 168 10.30 17.15 9.31
CA SER A 168 10.94 16.34 8.28
C SER A 168 10.04 16.19 7.07
N GLN A 169 10.65 16.13 5.89
CA GLN A 169 10.01 15.78 4.62
C GLN A 169 10.57 14.45 4.12
N PHE A 170 9.70 13.61 3.57
CA PHE A 170 10.02 12.28 3.06
C PHE A 170 9.76 12.23 1.56
N PHE A 171 10.65 11.56 0.83
CA PHE A 171 10.55 11.36 -0.61
C PHE A 171 11.22 10.04 -1.00
N LEU A 172 10.84 9.46 -2.14
CA LEU A 172 11.49 8.25 -2.64
C LEU A 172 12.92 8.57 -3.10
N SER A 173 13.84 7.63 -2.90
CA SER A 173 15.21 7.76 -3.39
C SER A 173 15.21 7.75 -4.93
N PRO A 174 15.79 8.76 -5.60
CA PRO A 174 15.80 8.83 -7.07
C PRO A 174 16.79 7.84 -7.70
N HIS A 175 17.76 7.32 -6.93
CA HIS A 175 18.82 6.46 -7.44
C HIS A 175 18.52 4.97 -7.28
N GLN A 176 17.51 4.62 -6.50
CA GLN A 176 17.16 3.22 -6.20
C GLN A 176 15.65 3.05 -6.35
N PRO A 177 15.20 2.13 -7.24
CA PRO A 177 13.78 1.91 -7.42
C PRO A 177 13.18 1.41 -6.10
N SER A 178 12.01 1.93 -5.79
CA SER A 178 11.20 1.44 -4.68
C SER A 178 10.08 0.57 -5.24
N PHE A 179 9.95 -0.67 -4.80
CA PHE A 179 8.93 -1.59 -5.28
C PHE A 179 8.50 -2.59 -4.22
N ILE A 180 7.35 -3.19 -4.51
CA ILE A 180 6.78 -4.34 -3.81
C ILE A 180 6.47 -5.38 -4.87
N ASP A 181 7.00 -6.60 -4.76
CA ASP A 181 6.62 -7.66 -5.70
C ASP A 181 5.31 -8.35 -5.29
N LEU A 182 4.73 -9.13 -6.21
CA LEU A 182 3.47 -9.84 -5.98
C LEU A 182 3.60 -11.04 -5.02
N ASP A 183 4.80 -11.36 -4.56
CA ASP A 183 5.05 -12.34 -3.49
C ASP A 183 5.21 -11.67 -2.12
N GLY A 184 5.14 -10.33 -2.08
CA GLY A 184 5.17 -9.54 -0.86
C GLY A 184 6.56 -9.17 -0.38
N ASN A 185 7.60 -9.35 -1.21
CA ASN A 185 8.93 -8.83 -0.93
C ASN A 185 8.97 -7.31 -1.15
N LEU A 186 9.76 -6.66 -0.31
CA LEU A 186 9.85 -5.21 -0.19
C LEU A 186 11.25 -4.77 -0.59
N ASN A 187 11.32 -3.70 -1.38
CA ASN A 187 12.51 -2.89 -1.54
C ASN A 187 12.07 -1.44 -1.63
N VAL A 188 11.99 -0.74 -0.51
CA VAL A 188 11.50 0.64 -0.43
C VAL A 188 12.59 1.53 0.14
N ASN A 189 12.95 2.58 -0.60
CA ASN A 189 14.05 3.47 -0.26
C ASN A 189 13.52 4.89 -0.11
N ILE A 190 13.43 5.35 1.14
CA ILE A 190 12.89 6.66 1.51
C ILE A 190 14.04 7.54 1.95
N LYS A 191 14.20 8.68 1.28
CA LYS A 191 15.07 9.75 1.73
C LYS A 191 14.31 10.71 2.62
N MET A 192 15.01 11.27 3.59
CA MET A 192 14.44 12.21 4.53
C MET A 192 15.27 13.48 4.60
N LYS A 193 14.59 14.63 4.59
CA LYS A 193 15.20 15.95 4.80
C LYS A 193 14.64 16.58 6.06
N GLN A 194 15.52 16.95 6.99
CA GLN A 194 15.15 17.58 8.27
C GLN A 194 15.22 19.10 8.18
N TYR A 195 14.30 19.78 8.88
CA TYR A 195 14.18 21.24 8.94
C TYR A 195 14.29 21.74 10.39
N VAL A 196 15.28 21.25 11.14
CA VAL A 196 15.51 21.66 12.54
C VAL A 196 16.63 22.71 12.62
N LEU A 197 16.45 23.69 13.52
CA LEU A 197 17.26 24.92 13.65
C LEU A 197 18.73 24.71 14.06
N LEU A 198 19.11 23.53 14.54
CA LEU A 198 20.44 23.25 15.08
C LEU A 198 20.93 21.90 14.56
N LYS A 199 22.08 21.93 13.88
CA LYS A 199 22.80 20.85 13.19
C LYS A 199 22.32 20.58 11.76
N VAL A 200 23.21 20.97 10.84
CA VAL A 200 23.34 20.41 9.49
C VAL A 200 23.35 18.88 9.63
N THR A 201 22.22 18.24 9.37
CA THR A 201 22.15 16.78 9.27
C THR A 201 22.13 16.44 7.79
N GLU A 202 23.11 15.65 7.37
CA GLU A 202 23.11 15.05 6.05
C GLU A 202 21.80 14.27 5.85
N PRO A 203 21.18 14.34 4.65
CA PRO A 203 19.98 13.56 4.36
C PRO A 203 20.33 12.07 4.41
N PHE A 204 19.76 11.35 5.36
CA PHE A 204 19.89 9.90 5.44
C PHE A 204 18.79 9.20 4.64
N THR A 205 19.08 7.97 4.24
CA THR A 205 18.17 7.08 3.53
C THR A 205 17.72 5.97 4.46
N LEU A 206 16.41 5.87 4.67
CA LEU A 206 15.76 4.72 5.28
C LEU A 206 15.45 3.70 4.17
N SER A 207 16.09 2.54 4.24
CA SER A 207 15.81 1.41 3.36
C SER A 207 15.02 0.34 4.11
N ILE A 208 13.89 -0.06 3.52
CA ILE A 208 13.00 -1.11 4.00
C ILE A 208 13.09 -2.28 3.01
N GLY A 209 13.64 -3.39 3.46
CA GLY A 209 13.76 -4.64 2.72
C GLY A 209 12.98 -5.78 3.37
N GLY A 210 13.18 -7.01 2.86
CA GLY A 210 12.55 -8.21 3.43
C GLY A 210 11.18 -8.46 2.80
N ASN A 211 10.18 -8.83 3.60
CA ASN A 211 8.80 -9.04 3.14
C ASN A 211 7.80 -8.46 4.14
N PHE A 212 6.51 -8.42 3.79
CA PHE A 212 5.45 -7.87 4.65
C PHE A 212 5.34 -8.53 6.04
N GLU A 213 5.79 -9.78 6.20
CA GLU A 213 5.76 -10.48 7.49
C GLU A 213 6.99 -10.16 8.35
N LYS A 214 8.15 -10.01 7.72
CA LYS A 214 9.45 -9.79 8.36
C LYS A 214 10.20 -8.65 7.65
N PRO A 215 9.74 -7.40 7.79
CA PRO A 215 10.43 -6.25 7.21
C PRO A 215 11.80 -6.06 7.89
N LYS A 216 12.79 -5.68 7.10
CA LYS A 216 14.15 -5.35 7.57
C LYS A 216 14.40 -3.88 7.32
N TYR A 217 14.90 -3.18 8.33
CA TYR A 217 15.16 -1.74 8.27
C TYR A 217 16.65 -1.48 8.30
N SER A 218 17.11 -0.50 7.51
CA SER A 218 18.48 0.00 7.59
C SER A 218 18.50 1.50 7.36
N LEU A 219 19.45 2.17 8.00
CA LEU A 219 19.72 3.59 7.86
C LEU A 219 21.09 3.75 7.20
N ARG A 220 21.19 4.58 6.16
CA ARG A 220 22.42 4.89 5.44
C ARG A 220 22.59 6.39 5.26
#